data_AF-M3HX55-F1
#
_entry.id   AF-M3HX55-F1
#
_cell.length_a   1.000
_cell.length_b   1.000
_cell.length_c   1.000
_cell.angle_alpha   90.00
_cell.angle_beta   90.00
_cell.angle_gamma   90.00
#
_symmetry.space_group_name_H-M   'P 1'
#
loop_
_entity.id
_entity.type
_entity.pdbx_description
1 polymer ?
#
loop_
_entity_poly.entity_id
_entity_poly.type
_entity_poly.pdbx_seq_one_letter_code
_entity_poly.pdbx_strand_id
1 'polypeptide(L)'
;MLKGGLVVFPTETVYGIGASAFDIDACKRIYKVKNRPSDNPLILHVANFSSLKDCGEIDDRANLVFQKLSPGPITGIFKKKNQNLFTAGLDSVAIRIPSNPTALGFLKFCKIPVAAPSAIFRENHP
;
A
#
# COMPACT_ATOMS: atom_id res chain seq x y z
N MET A 1 12.46 -5.73 -10.30
CA MET A 1 11.76 -4.59 -9.68
C MET A 1 10.68 -4.13 -10.64
N LEU A 2 9.54 -3.60 -10.18
CA LEU A 2 8.29 -3.53 -10.96
C LEU A 2 8.36 -2.83 -12.33
N LYS A 3 9.47 -2.16 -12.73
CA LYS A 3 9.68 -1.55 -14.07
C LYS A 3 8.45 -0.72 -14.55
N GLY A 4 7.74 -0.10 -13.62
CA GLY A 4 6.47 0.59 -13.89
C GLY A 4 5.26 -0.29 -14.23
N GLY A 5 5.41 -1.61 -14.30
CA GLY A 5 4.30 -2.55 -14.49
C GLY A 5 3.34 -2.59 -13.30
N LEU A 6 2.10 -2.95 -13.61
CA LEU A 6 1.09 -3.33 -12.61
C LEU A 6 1.20 -4.83 -12.36
N VAL A 7 1.13 -5.25 -11.11
CA VAL A 7 1.15 -6.68 -10.73
C VAL A 7 -0.09 -7.02 -9.92
N VAL A 8 -0.80 -8.05 -10.35
CA VAL A 8 -1.86 -8.64 -9.54
C VAL A 8 -1.23 -9.66 -8.60
N PHE A 9 -1.47 -9.53 -7.29
CA PHE A 9 -0.97 -10.48 -6.30
C PHE A 9 -2.05 -10.81 -5.26
N PRO A 10 -2.07 -12.06 -4.74
CA PRO A 10 -3.03 -12.45 -3.73
C PRO A 10 -2.69 -11.82 -2.36
N THR A 11 -3.71 -11.40 -1.62
CA THR A 11 -3.61 -11.13 -0.17
C THR A 11 -4.53 -12.07 0.59
N GLU A 12 -4.51 -12.01 1.92
CA GLU A 12 -5.40 -12.76 2.81
C GLU A 12 -6.88 -12.40 2.64
N THR A 13 -7.18 -11.19 2.13
CA THR A 13 -8.55 -10.67 2.01
C THR A 13 -9.07 -10.68 0.58
N VAL A 14 -8.27 -10.24 -0.39
CA VAL A 14 -8.64 -10.11 -1.81
C VAL A 14 -7.38 -10.10 -2.68
N TYR A 15 -7.50 -10.28 -3.99
CA TYR A 15 -6.41 -9.90 -4.90
C TYR A 15 -6.20 -8.38 -4.84
N GLY A 16 -4.95 -7.93 -4.97
CA GLY A 16 -4.59 -6.51 -5.09
C GLY A 16 -3.93 -6.23 -6.43
N ILE A 17 -4.16 -5.03 -6.99
CA ILE A 17 -3.40 -4.53 -8.14
C ILE A 17 -2.32 -3.60 -7.60
N GLY A 18 -1.08 -4.07 -7.60
CA GLY A 18 0.07 -3.39 -7.04
C GLY A 18 0.89 -2.59 -8.05
N ALA A 19 1.39 -1.44 -7.61
CA ALA A 19 2.45 -0.67 -8.26
C ALA A 19 3.48 -0.19 -7.22
N SER A 20 4.68 0.16 -7.68
CA SER A 20 5.66 0.83 -6.83
C SER A 20 5.07 2.14 -6.30
N ALA A 21 5.10 2.36 -4.98
CA ALA A 21 4.64 3.62 -4.38
C ALA A 21 5.52 4.83 -4.75
N PHE A 22 6.72 4.59 -5.30
CA PHE A 22 7.64 5.62 -5.79
C PHE A 22 7.44 5.94 -7.28
N ASP A 23 6.58 5.19 -7.98
CA ASP A 23 6.32 5.39 -9.41
C ASP A 23 4.94 6.02 -9.58
N ILE A 24 4.92 7.35 -9.69
CA ILE A 24 3.71 8.15 -9.81
C ILE A 24 2.88 7.72 -11.02
N ASP A 25 3.51 7.42 -12.15
CA ASP A 25 2.81 7.02 -13.37
C ASP A 25 2.20 5.62 -13.24
N ALA A 26 2.89 4.70 -12.57
CA ALA A 26 2.34 3.38 -12.26
C ALA A 26 1.16 3.48 -11.29
N CYS A 27 1.25 4.33 -10.26
CA CYS A 27 0.12 4.60 -9.36
C CYS A 27 -1.07 5.21 -10.12
N LYS A 28 -0.84 6.19 -11.01
CA LYS A 28 -1.91 6.76 -11.88
C LYS A 28 -2.55 5.70 -12.78
N ARG A 29 -1.77 4.73 -13.30
CA ARG A 29 -2.32 3.60 -14.06
C ARG A 29 -3.27 2.74 -13.23
N ILE A 30 -3.03 2.54 -11.93
CA ILE A 30 -3.99 1.84 -11.04
C ILE A 30 -5.35 2.55 -11.07
N TYR A 31 -5.38 3.89 -10.92
CA TYR A 31 -6.64 4.64 -10.96
C TYR A 31 -7.36 4.49 -12.29
N LYS A 32 -6.62 4.59 -13.41
CA LYS A 32 -7.16 4.44 -14.76
C LYS A 32 -7.78 3.06 -14.97
N VAL A 33 -7.05 1.99 -14.62
CA VAL A 33 -7.54 0.61 -14.77
C VAL A 33 -8.76 0.36 -13.88
N LYS A 34 -8.77 0.91 -12.67
CA LYS A 34 -9.85 0.70 -11.71
C LYS A 34 -11.06 1.62 -11.88
N ASN A 35 -11.01 2.58 -12.81
CA ASN A 35 -11.95 3.68 -12.92
C ASN A 35 -12.19 4.36 -11.55
N ARG A 36 -11.11 4.59 -10.79
CA ARG A 36 -11.16 5.13 -9.43
C ARG A 36 -10.91 6.64 -9.45
N PRO A 37 -11.67 7.44 -8.69
CA PRO A 37 -11.34 8.86 -8.45
C PRO A 37 -9.91 9.02 -7.93
N SER A 38 -9.16 9.96 -8.52
CA SER A 38 -7.73 10.17 -8.24
C SER A 38 -7.43 10.73 -6.85
N ASP A 39 -8.44 11.26 -6.17
CA ASP A 39 -8.41 11.79 -4.81
C ASP A 39 -8.51 10.70 -3.74
N ASN A 40 -8.85 9.46 -4.12
CA ASN A 40 -9.03 8.37 -3.17
C ASN A 40 -7.69 7.64 -2.91
N PRO A 41 -7.06 7.81 -1.74
CA PRO A 41 -5.72 7.30 -1.49
C PRO A 41 -5.63 5.77 -1.61
N LEU A 42 -4.42 5.30 -1.91
CA LEU A 42 -4.08 3.87 -1.97
C LEU A 42 -3.40 3.44 -0.67
N ILE A 43 -3.68 2.22 -0.22
CA ILE A 43 -2.98 1.62 0.92
C ILE A 43 -1.63 1.10 0.44
N LEU A 44 -0.56 1.54 1.10
CA LEU A 44 0.78 1.00 0.90
C LEU A 44 0.92 -0.30 1.67
N HIS A 45 1.33 -1.35 0.98
CA HIS A 45 1.70 -2.62 1.56
C HIS A 45 3.22 -2.67 1.69
N VAL A 46 3.71 -3.03 2.88
CA VAL A 46 5.15 -3.11 3.17
C VAL A 46 5.49 -4.43 3.85
N ALA A 47 6.76 -4.85 3.71
CA ALA A 47 7.20 -6.19 4.13
C ALA A 47 7.42 -6.35 5.63
N ASN A 48 7.70 -5.25 6.34
CA ASN A 48 8.10 -5.26 7.75
C ASN A 48 7.98 -3.87 8.39
N PHE A 49 8.22 -3.81 9.70
CA PHE A 49 8.21 -2.58 10.49
C PHE A 49 9.22 -1.53 10.08
N SER A 50 10.40 -1.93 9.59
CA SER A 50 11.40 -0.96 9.13
C SER A 50 10.85 -0.18 7.94
N SER A 51 10.34 -0.88 6.94
CA SER A 51 9.71 -0.26 5.77
C SER A 51 8.50 0.60 6.14
N LEU A 52 7.75 0.22 7.17
CA LEU A 52 6.65 1.03 7.69
C LEU A 52 7.16 2.37 8.26
N LYS A 53 8.22 2.34 9.08
CA LYS A 53 8.87 3.55 9.65
C LYS A 53 9.60 4.40 8.62
N ASP A 54 9.98 3.83 7.48
CA ASP A 54 10.54 4.56 6.35
C ASP A 54 9.47 5.35 5.58
N CYS A 55 8.22 4.88 5.63
CA CYS A 55 7.10 5.51 4.93
C CYS A 55 6.36 6.55 5.77
N GLY A 56 6.13 6.27 7.06
CA GLY A 56 5.32 7.09 7.95
C GLY A 56 6.01 7.46 9.26
N GLU A 57 5.59 8.56 9.86
CA GLU A 57 5.94 8.94 11.24
C GLU A 57 5.09 8.11 12.22
N ILE A 58 5.75 7.24 13.00
CA ILE A 58 5.08 6.27 13.88
C ILE A 58 5.33 6.66 15.33
N ASP A 59 4.28 7.02 16.04
CA ASP A 59 4.34 7.29 17.48
C ASP A 59 4.34 5.99 18.32
N ASP A 60 4.56 6.13 19.62
CA ASP A 60 4.65 4.98 20.53
C ASP A 60 3.35 4.19 20.63
N ARG A 61 2.20 4.87 20.52
CA ARG A 61 0.88 4.25 20.58
C ARG A 61 0.65 3.37 19.36
N ALA A 62 0.91 3.89 18.17
CA ALA A 62 0.83 3.14 16.93
C ALA A 62 1.84 1.99 16.89
N ASN A 63 3.06 2.21 17.38
CA ASN A 63 4.06 1.16 17.48
C ASN A 63 3.57 -0.01 18.35
N LEU A 64 2.94 0.27 19.50
CA LEU A 64 2.36 -0.76 20.37
C LEU A 64 1.21 -1.52 19.69
N VAL A 65 0.32 -0.82 19.00
CA VAL A 65 -0.81 -1.44 18.27
C VAL A 65 -0.29 -2.36 17.17
N PHE A 66 0.66 -1.86 16.36
CA PHE A 66 1.22 -2.65 15.28
C PHE A 66 1.98 -3.86 15.81
N GLN A 67 2.75 -3.75 16.90
CA GLN A 67 3.47 -4.90 17.47
C GLN A 67 2.53 -6.07 17.85
N LYS A 68 1.29 -5.75 18.24
CA LYS A 68 0.30 -6.77 18.64
C LYS A 68 -0.53 -7.30 17.47
N LEU A 69 -0.84 -6.45 16.50
CA LEU A 69 -1.85 -6.74 15.47
C LEU A 69 -1.28 -6.87 14.05
N SER A 70 0.00 -6.58 13.85
CA SER A 70 0.69 -6.69 12.58
C SER A 70 1.85 -7.69 12.67
N PRO A 71 2.10 -8.53 11.64
CA PRO A 71 1.39 -8.60 10.36
C PRO A 71 -0.07 -9.03 10.48
N GLY A 72 -0.98 -8.40 9.73
CA GLY A 72 -2.41 -8.66 9.89
C GLY A 72 -3.33 -7.65 9.20
N PRO A 73 -4.65 -7.75 9.45
CA PRO A 73 -5.68 -6.94 8.78
C PRO A 73 -5.84 -5.53 9.38
N ILE A 74 -4.75 -4.93 9.86
CA ILE A 74 -4.74 -3.55 10.34
C ILE A 74 -4.11 -2.61 9.32
N THR A 75 -4.63 -1.40 9.21
CA THR A 75 -4.06 -0.32 8.40
C THR A 75 -3.94 0.91 9.28
N GLY A 76 -2.74 1.49 9.33
CA GLY A 76 -2.46 2.72 10.08
C GLY A 76 -2.36 3.89 9.12
N ILE A 77 -2.88 5.04 9.52
CA ILE A 77 -2.74 6.30 8.78
C ILE A 77 -1.73 7.16 9.53
N PHE A 78 -0.66 7.55 8.85
CA PHE A 78 0.45 8.27 9.43
C PHE A 78 0.77 9.50 8.62
N LYS A 79 1.41 10.49 9.23
CA LYS A 79 2.06 11.57 8.45
C LYS A 79 3.16 10.96 7.60
N LYS A 80 3.20 11.29 6.31
CA LYS A 80 4.20 10.76 5.38
C LYS A 80 5.58 11.30 5.76
N LYS A 81 6.56 10.39 5.84
CA LYS A 81 7.95 10.75 6.12
C LYS A 81 8.75 10.97 4.83
N ASN A 82 8.47 10.16 3.80
CA ASN A 82 9.11 10.24 2.51
C ASN A 82 8.20 10.96 1.50
N GLN A 83 8.64 12.13 1.03
CA GLN A 83 7.89 12.98 0.09
C GLN A 83 7.76 12.39 -1.31
N ASN A 84 8.59 11.40 -1.66
CA ASN A 84 8.53 10.72 -2.96
C ASN A 84 7.45 9.62 -3.02
N LEU A 85 6.77 9.33 -1.90
CA LEU A 85 5.66 8.39 -1.89
C LEU A 85 4.43 9.01 -2.53
N PHE A 86 3.79 8.25 -3.41
CA PHE A 86 2.50 8.63 -3.96
C PHE A 86 1.38 8.49 -2.91
N THR A 87 0.78 9.61 -2.53
CA THR A 87 -0.30 9.71 -1.52
C THR A 87 -1.55 10.44 -2.03
N ALA A 88 -1.74 10.50 -3.36
CA ALA A 88 -2.85 11.25 -3.98
C ALA A 88 -2.93 12.73 -3.56
N GLY A 89 -1.78 13.35 -3.25
CA GLY A 89 -1.70 14.76 -2.83
C GLY A 89 -1.85 14.99 -1.32
N LEU A 90 -2.05 13.94 -0.52
CA LEU A 90 -2.17 14.06 0.93
C LEU A 90 -0.81 14.11 1.63
N ASP A 91 -0.78 14.72 2.83
CA ASP A 91 0.37 14.65 3.73
C ASP A 91 0.34 13.42 4.64
N SER A 92 -0.71 12.61 4.53
CA SER A 92 -0.84 11.33 5.21
C SER A 92 -0.67 10.15 4.26
N VAL A 93 -0.30 9.00 4.81
CA VAL A 93 -0.12 7.73 4.12
C VAL A 93 -0.76 6.60 4.91
N ALA A 94 -1.54 5.76 4.23
CA ALA A 94 -2.11 4.55 4.80
C ALA A 94 -1.16 3.36 4.57
N ILE A 95 -0.77 2.65 5.62
CA ILE A 95 0.21 1.57 5.55
C ILE A 95 -0.32 0.30 6.22
N ARG A 96 -0.10 -0.86 5.58
CA ARG A 96 -0.40 -2.20 6.07
C ARG A 96 0.78 -3.14 5.89
N ILE A 97 1.00 -4.02 6.87
CA ILE A 97 1.89 -5.18 6.74
C ILE A 97 0.96 -6.41 6.66
N PRO A 98 0.75 -7.00 5.47
CA PRO A 98 -0.16 -8.13 5.32
C PRO A 98 0.38 -9.38 6.01
N SER A 99 -0.48 -10.25 6.53
CA SER A 99 -0.06 -11.53 7.12
C SER A 99 0.03 -12.68 6.11
N ASN A 100 -0.48 -12.48 4.89
CA ASN A 100 -0.43 -13.50 3.84
C ASN A 100 1.03 -13.82 3.43
N PRO A 101 1.49 -15.08 3.52
CA PRO A 101 2.87 -15.45 3.20
C PRO A 101 3.29 -15.12 1.75
N THR A 102 2.38 -15.27 0.79
CA THR A 102 2.63 -14.94 -0.63
C THR A 102 2.78 -13.43 -0.81
N ALA A 103 1.89 -12.63 -0.23
CA ALA A 103 2.00 -11.18 -0.26
C ALA A 103 3.30 -10.70 0.42
N LEU A 104 3.63 -11.23 1.59
CA LEU A 104 4.88 -10.92 2.29
C LEU A 104 6.11 -11.32 1.49
N GLY A 105 6.12 -12.51 0.87
CA GLY A 105 7.20 -12.97 0.00
C GLY A 105 7.42 -12.03 -1.18
N PHE A 106 6.33 -11.63 -1.84
CA PHE A 106 6.35 -10.65 -2.92
C PHE A 106 6.89 -9.29 -2.46
N LEU A 107 6.43 -8.76 -1.31
CA LEU A 107 6.89 -7.47 -0.77
C LEU A 107 8.37 -7.51 -0.37
N LYS A 108 8.81 -8.62 0.25
CA LYS A 108 10.23 -8.86 0.59
C LYS A 108 11.10 -8.92 -0.67
N PHE A 109 10.61 -9.53 -1.74
CA PHE A 109 11.30 -9.56 -3.03
C PHE A 109 11.36 -8.18 -3.68
N CYS A 110 10.27 -7.40 -3.60
CA CYS A 110 10.21 -6.06 -4.16
C CYS A 110 11.16 -5.07 -3.46
N LYS A 111 11.33 -5.20 -2.13
CA LYS A 111 12.13 -4.29 -1.28
C LYS A 111 11.70 -2.82 -1.34
N ILE A 112 10.45 -2.58 -1.78
CA ILE A 112 9.84 -1.26 -1.89
C ILE A 112 8.40 -1.33 -1.39
N PRO A 113 7.81 -0.21 -0.92
CA PRO A 113 6.39 -0.13 -0.64
C PRO A 113 5.58 -0.29 -1.93
N VAL A 114 4.53 -1.10 -1.87
CA VAL A 114 3.64 -1.36 -3.01
C VAL A 114 2.28 -0.73 -2.72
N ALA A 115 1.88 0.25 -3.53
CA ALA A 115 0.53 0.79 -3.49
C ALA A 115 -0.43 -0.25 -4.09
N ALA A 116 -1.37 -0.75 -3.30
CA ALA A 116 -2.28 -1.81 -3.73
C ALA A 116 -3.69 -1.64 -3.14
N PRO A 117 -4.66 -1.14 -3.90
CA PRO A 117 -6.07 -1.30 -3.56
C PRO A 117 -6.55 -2.72 -3.91
N SER A 118 -7.77 -3.07 -3.48
CA SER A 118 -8.44 -4.29 -3.92
C SER A 118 -8.47 -4.41 -5.46
N ALA A 119 -8.41 -5.61 -6.01
CA ALA A 119 -8.46 -5.89 -7.45
C ALA A 119 -9.91 -6.04 -7.96
N ILE A 120 -10.81 -5.17 -7.49
CA ILE A 120 -12.22 -5.15 -7.91
C ILE A 120 -12.46 -3.84 -8.67
N PHE A 121 -13.10 -3.91 -9.84
CA PHE A 121 -13.59 -2.73 -10.55
C PHE A 121 -14.65 -2.04 -9.69
N ARG A 122 -14.64 -0.69 -9.64
CA ARG A 122 -15.83 -0.01 -9.14
C ARG A 122 -16.90 -0.13 -10.24
N GLU A 123 -17.89 -0.99 -10.03
CA GLU A 123 -19.14 -0.88 -10.77
C GLU A 123 -19.79 0.46 -10.37
N ASN A 124 -20.18 1.25 -11.36
CA ASN A 124 -21.11 2.34 -11.13
C ASN A 124 -22.42 1.68 -10.70
N HIS A 125 -22.74 1.69 -9.40
CA HIS A 125 -24.11 1.43 -9.01
C HIS A 125 -24.95 2.60 -9.53
N PRO A 126 -26.01 2.33 -10.33
CA PRO A 126 -26.92 3.37 -10.83
C PRO A 126 -27.65 4.09 -9.70
#